data_AF-A0A9D3VL48-F1
#
_entry.id   AF-A0A9D3VL48-F1
#
_cell.length_a   1.000
_cell.length_b   1.000
_cell.length_c   1.000
_cell.angle_alpha   90.00
_cell.angle_beta   90.00
_cell.angle_gamma   90.00
#
_symmetry.space_group_name_H-M   'P 1'
#
loop_
_entity.id
_entity.type
_entity.pdbx_description
1 polymer ?
#
loop_
_entity_poly.entity_id
_entity_poly.type
_entity_poly.pdbx_seq_one_letter_code
_entity_poly.pdbx_strand_id
1 'polypeptide(L)'
;MVKEVQNSRSGEIKRTAEDLVEFFNRVRRGSGAPNEEIIGFAKLFNDDLTLDNISRPRLVNMCKYMGISPYGTDAYLRYILRKRLQWIKKDDKLIQGEGVESLSEAELRPGCRERGMLEVLSVEEMCQQLQDWIDLSLNHRVPSSLLILLGPLLSQES
;
A
#
# COMPACT_ATOMS: atom_id res chain seq x y z
N MET A 1 -0.83 45.05 3.07
CA MET A 1 -2.25 44.65 2.88
C MET A 1 -2.33 43.73 1.68
N VAL A 2 -2.31 42.41 1.88
CA VAL A 2 -2.88 41.45 0.93
C VAL A 2 -3.58 40.39 1.79
N LYS A 3 -4.84 40.17 1.45
CA LYS A 3 -5.88 39.57 2.28
C LYS A 3 -5.68 38.08 2.50
N GLU A 4 -6.12 37.66 3.69
CA GLU A 4 -6.38 36.28 4.09
C GLU A 4 -7.25 35.55 3.06
N VAL A 5 -6.89 34.31 2.78
CA VAL A 5 -7.83 33.30 2.28
C VAL A 5 -7.97 32.27 3.38
N GLN A 6 -8.97 32.47 4.24
CA GLN A 6 -9.55 31.39 5.02
C GLN A 6 -10.38 30.53 4.05
N ASN A 7 -10.03 29.26 3.93
CA ASN A 7 -11.03 28.25 3.61
C ASN A 7 -10.79 27.01 4.48
N SER A 8 -11.75 26.82 5.38
CA SER A 8 -11.91 25.81 6.41
C SER A 8 -12.18 24.39 5.88
N ARG A 9 -11.63 23.39 6.60
CA ARG A 9 -12.16 22.04 6.93
C ARG A 9 -11.21 20.88 6.61
N SER A 10 -10.38 20.56 7.60
CA SER A 10 -10.04 19.22 8.11
C SER A 10 -8.72 19.37 8.84
N GLY A 11 -8.61 18.86 10.07
CA GLY A 11 -7.37 18.89 10.85
C GLY A 11 -6.32 17.95 10.26
N GLU A 12 -5.79 18.26 9.08
CA GLU A 12 -4.55 17.67 8.62
C GLU A 12 -3.43 18.26 9.49
N ILE A 13 -3.02 17.47 10.49
CA ILE A 13 -1.77 17.69 11.21
C ILE A 13 -0.70 17.80 10.12
N LYS A 14 -0.15 19.01 9.91
CA LYS A 14 1.00 19.24 9.03
C LYS A 14 2.20 18.52 9.64
N ARG A 15 2.36 17.24 9.31
CA ARG A 15 3.54 16.46 9.68
C ARG A 15 4.71 16.93 8.83
N THR A 16 5.78 17.33 9.49
CA THR A 16 6.96 17.92 8.86
C THR A 16 7.98 16.84 8.47
N ALA A 17 8.95 17.20 7.64
CA ALA A 17 10.08 16.32 7.33
C ALA A 17 10.91 16.01 8.59
N GLU A 18 10.91 16.92 9.58
CA GLU A 18 11.58 16.74 10.87
C GLU A 18 10.90 15.64 11.70
N ASP A 19 9.56 15.64 11.76
CA ASP A 19 8.78 14.60 12.44
C ASP A 19 9.02 13.21 11.81
N LEU A 20 9.15 13.14 10.48
CA LEU A 20 9.49 11.91 9.77
C LEU A 20 10.89 11.39 10.15
N VAL A 21 11.87 12.28 10.20
CA VAL A 21 13.25 11.92 10.56
C VAL A 21 13.32 11.45 12.01
N GLU A 22 12.63 12.13 12.93
CA GLU A 22 12.55 11.72 14.33
C GLU A 22 11.88 10.36 14.48
N PHE A 23 10.79 10.12 13.74
CA PHE A 23 10.11 8.84 13.68
C PHE A 23 11.04 7.71 13.22
N PHE A 24 11.76 7.88 12.10
CA PHE A 24 12.71 6.87 11.64
C PHE A 24 13.84 6.63 12.63
N ASN A 25 14.32 7.67 13.30
CA ASN A 25 15.34 7.56 14.34
C ASN A 25 14.83 6.77 15.57
N ARG A 26 13.59 6.99 15.99
CA ARG A 26 12.94 6.23 17.07
C ARG A 26 12.79 4.75 16.71
N VAL A 27 12.22 4.46 15.53
CA VAL A 27 12.04 3.07 15.05
C VAL A 27 13.40 2.36 14.93
N ARG A 28 14.42 3.02 14.38
CA ARG A 28 15.77 2.45 14.25
C ARG A 28 16.44 2.17 15.60
N ARG A 29 16.07 2.91 16.65
CA ARG A 29 16.52 2.68 18.03
C ARG A 29 15.73 1.58 18.75
N GLY A 30 14.82 0.90 18.05
CA GLY A 30 13.99 -0.17 18.62
C GLY A 30 12.82 0.35 19.45
N SER A 31 12.50 1.64 19.36
CA SER A 31 11.31 2.19 20.01
C SER A 31 10.07 1.79 19.21
N GLY A 32 9.05 1.26 19.89
CA GLY A 32 7.76 0.96 19.26
C GLY A 32 7.13 2.21 18.64
N ALA A 33 6.53 2.04 17.46
CA ALA A 33 5.78 3.06 16.76
C ALA A 33 4.28 2.72 16.83
N PRO A 34 3.41 3.61 17.33
CA PRO A 34 1.98 3.38 17.32
C PRO A 34 1.44 3.36 15.87
N ASN A 35 0.46 2.49 15.60
CA ASN A 35 -0.10 2.29 14.26
C ASN A 35 -0.63 3.60 13.64
N GLU A 36 -1.23 4.49 14.43
CA GLU A 36 -1.71 5.80 13.97
C GLU A 36 -0.58 6.72 13.46
N GLU A 37 0.60 6.62 14.08
CA GLU A 37 1.78 7.36 13.68
C GLU A 37 2.33 6.80 12.36
N ILE A 38 2.43 5.47 12.25
CA ILE A 38 2.83 4.77 11.01
C ILE A 38 1.89 5.14 9.85
N ILE A 39 0.58 5.00 10.05
CA ILE A 39 -0.44 5.28 9.02
C ILE A 39 -0.38 6.74 8.59
N GLY A 40 -0.24 7.67 9.54
CA GLY A 40 -0.18 9.08 9.19
C GLY A 40 1.09 9.47 8.42
N PHE A 41 2.21 8.79 8.62
CA PHE A 41 3.42 8.99 7.81
C PHE A 41 3.34 8.28 6.47
N ALA A 42 2.67 7.13 6.39
CA ALA A 42 2.44 6.42 5.13
C ALA A 42 1.68 7.27 4.10
N LYS A 43 0.77 8.14 4.57
CA LYS A 43 0.03 9.09 3.72
C LYS A 43 0.90 10.17 3.06
N LEU A 44 2.12 10.40 3.55
CA LEU A 44 3.05 11.37 2.94
C LEU A 44 3.74 10.79 1.69
N PHE A 45 3.68 9.48 1.52
CA PHE A 45 4.19 8.82 0.31
C PHE A 45 3.08 8.77 -0.75
N ASN A 46 3.47 8.81 -2.02
CA ASN A 46 2.58 8.55 -3.15
C ASN A 46 3.15 7.39 -3.96
N ASP A 47 2.30 6.60 -4.62
CA ASP A 47 2.70 5.47 -5.46
C ASP A 47 3.72 5.89 -6.53
N ASP A 48 3.54 7.05 -7.16
CA ASP A 48 4.49 7.56 -8.15
C ASP A 48 5.86 7.85 -7.53
N LEU A 49 5.87 8.52 -6.39
CA LEU A 49 7.10 8.86 -5.66
C LEU A 49 7.83 7.60 -5.20
N THR A 50 7.09 6.62 -4.67
CA THR A 50 7.66 5.32 -4.26
C THR A 50 8.28 4.60 -5.46
N LEU A 51 7.54 4.47 -6.56
CA LEU A 51 8.01 3.73 -7.74
C LEU A 51 9.20 4.38 -8.44
N ASP A 52 9.28 5.72 -8.43
CA ASP A 52 10.41 6.44 -9.03
C ASP A 52 11.70 6.31 -8.21
N ASN A 53 11.58 6.16 -6.88
CA ASN A 53 12.73 6.13 -5.96
C ASN A 53 13.20 4.71 -5.57
N ILE A 54 12.56 3.64 -6.06
CA ILE A 54 13.01 2.26 -5.80
C ILE A 54 13.94 1.75 -6.89
N SER A 55 14.88 0.88 -6.47
CA SER A 55 15.86 0.26 -7.34
C SER A 55 15.22 -0.80 -8.27
N ARG A 56 15.84 -1.05 -9.43
CA ARG A 56 15.38 -2.07 -10.38
C ARG A 56 15.15 -3.45 -9.75
N PRO A 57 16.03 -3.99 -8.88
CA PRO A 57 15.77 -5.27 -8.22
C PRO A 57 14.46 -5.28 -7.42
N ARG A 58 14.12 -4.17 -6.75
CA ARG A 58 12.85 -4.03 -6.02
C ARG A 58 11.65 -3.96 -6.96
N LEU A 59 11.74 -3.21 -8.06
CA LEU A 59 10.70 -3.17 -9.10
C LEU A 59 10.42 -4.56 -9.67
N VAL A 60 11.48 -5.32 -9.95
CA VAL A 60 11.39 -6.70 -10.46
C VAL A 60 10.71 -7.62 -9.44
N ASN A 61 11.07 -7.51 -8.16
CA ASN A 61 10.45 -8.31 -7.11
C ASN A 61 8.96 -7.98 -6.95
N MET A 62 8.59 -6.70 -6.94
CA MET A 62 7.18 -6.28 -6.92
C MET A 62 6.41 -6.89 -8.09
N CYS A 63 6.95 -6.84 -9.31
CA CYS A 63 6.31 -7.47 -10.47
C CYS A 63 6.08 -8.97 -10.24
N LYS A 64 7.10 -9.70 -9.77
CA LYS A 64 7.00 -11.15 -9.50
C LYS A 64 5.93 -11.46 -8.46
N TYR A 65 5.87 -10.70 -7.37
CA TYR A 65 4.87 -10.89 -6.32
C TYR A 65 3.44 -10.67 -6.83
N MET A 66 3.26 -9.70 -7.71
CA MET A 66 1.96 -9.40 -8.33
C MET A 66 1.61 -10.33 -9.52
N GLY A 67 2.42 -11.36 -9.77
CA GLY A 67 2.24 -12.28 -10.89
C GLY A 67 2.54 -11.68 -12.27
N ILE A 68 3.21 -10.53 -12.33
CA ILE A 68 3.59 -9.85 -13.57
C ILE A 68 4.98 -10.32 -13.98
N SER A 69 5.14 -10.76 -15.23
CA SER A 69 6.46 -11.06 -15.78
C SER A 69 7.28 -9.77 -15.92
N PRO A 70 8.43 -9.62 -15.22
CA PRO A 70 9.25 -8.43 -15.32
C PRO A 70 10.11 -8.47 -16.59
N TYR A 71 9.87 -7.55 -17.53
CA TYR A 71 10.70 -7.37 -18.72
C TYR A 71 10.85 -5.89 -19.08
N GLY A 72 11.81 -5.57 -19.95
CA GLY A 72 12.01 -4.21 -20.45
C GLY A 72 12.77 -3.28 -19.50
N THR A 73 12.67 -1.97 -19.76
CA THR A 73 13.39 -0.90 -19.04
C THR A 73 12.74 -0.58 -17.69
N ASP A 74 13.46 0.13 -16.81
CA ASP A 74 12.92 0.57 -15.50
C ASP A 74 11.65 1.41 -15.67
N ALA A 75 11.63 2.28 -16.68
CA ALA A 75 10.46 3.09 -17.01
C ALA A 75 9.25 2.23 -17.35
N TYR A 76 9.45 1.13 -18.08
CA TYR A 76 8.37 0.19 -18.41
C TYR A 76 7.88 -0.57 -17.18
N LEU A 77 8.78 -1.05 -16.33
CA LEU A 77 8.41 -1.71 -15.06
C LEU A 77 7.60 -0.77 -14.16
N ARG A 78 8.01 0.51 -14.04
CA ARG A 78 7.24 1.50 -13.28
C ARG A 78 5.87 1.74 -13.91
N TYR A 79 5.78 1.85 -15.23
CA TYR A 79 4.52 2.04 -15.93
C TYR A 79 3.54 0.88 -15.71
N ILE A 80 3.99 -0.38 -15.85
CA ILE A 80 3.11 -1.53 -15.66
C ILE A 80 2.65 -1.66 -14.20
N LEU A 81 3.55 -1.38 -13.24
CA LEU A 81 3.21 -1.35 -11.82
C LEU A 81 2.17 -0.26 -11.53
N ARG A 82 2.36 0.99 -12.01
CA ARG A 82 1.36 2.06 -11.86
C ARG A 82 0.00 1.65 -12.40
N LYS A 83 -0.04 1.08 -13.61
CA LYS A 83 -1.28 0.62 -14.22
C LYS A 83 -1.94 -0.46 -13.37
N ARG A 84 -1.16 -1.38 -12.81
CA ARG A 84 -1.67 -2.43 -11.93
C ARG A 84 -2.20 -1.88 -10.61
N LEU A 85 -1.47 -0.97 -9.95
CA LEU A 85 -1.92 -0.34 -8.70
C LEU A 85 -3.24 0.44 -8.91
N GLN A 86 -3.37 1.15 -10.04
CA GLN A 86 -4.62 1.82 -10.40
C GLN A 86 -5.78 0.83 -10.63
N TRP A 87 -5.49 -0.31 -11.24
CA TRP A 87 -6.47 -1.36 -11.44
C TRP A 87 -6.92 -1.97 -10.10
N ILE A 88 -5.97 -2.31 -9.21
CA ILE A 88 -6.25 -2.81 -7.85
C ILE A 88 -7.12 -1.80 -7.09
N LYS A 89 -6.82 -0.51 -7.18
CA LYS A 89 -7.61 0.52 -6.48
C LYS A 89 -9.04 0.65 -6.99
N LYS A 90 -9.30 0.30 -8.25
CA LYS A 90 -10.67 0.25 -8.80
C LYS A 90 -11.38 -1.01 -8.32
N ASP A 91 -10.67 -2.14 -8.33
CA ASP A 91 -11.14 -3.43 -7.84
C ASP A 91 -11.48 -3.38 -6.34
N ASP A 92 -10.60 -2.80 -5.51
CA ASP A 92 -10.82 -2.56 -4.07
C ASP A 92 -12.15 -1.81 -3.81
N LYS A 93 -12.48 -0.81 -4.65
CA LYS A 93 -13.73 -0.05 -4.52
C LYS A 93 -14.96 -0.86 -4.91
N LEU A 94 -14.82 -1.73 -5.89
CA LEU A 94 -15.90 -2.63 -6.30
C LEU A 94 -16.18 -3.64 -5.18
N ILE A 95 -15.12 -4.30 -4.69
CA ILE A 95 -15.19 -5.26 -3.58
C ILE A 95 -15.76 -4.60 -2.32
N GLN A 96 -15.32 -3.39 -1.96
CA GLN A 96 -15.89 -2.67 -0.82
C GLN A 96 -17.39 -2.38 -0.97
N GLY A 97 -17.87 -2.17 -2.21
CA GLY A 97 -19.27 -1.92 -2.50
C GLY A 97 -20.15 -3.17 -2.45
N GLU A 98 -19.59 -4.33 -2.79
CA GLU A 98 -20.30 -5.63 -2.83
C GLU A 98 -20.17 -6.39 -1.50
N GLY A 99 -19.10 -6.17 -0.75
CA GLY A 99 -18.71 -6.91 0.45
C GLY A 99 -17.58 -7.90 0.14
N VAL A 100 -16.62 -8.07 1.05
CA VAL A 100 -15.56 -9.08 0.86
C VAL A 100 -16.14 -10.50 0.93
N GLU A 101 -17.17 -10.67 1.75
CA GLU A 101 -17.92 -11.90 1.95
C GLU A 101 -18.73 -12.36 0.72
N SER A 102 -18.94 -11.49 -0.28
CA SER A 102 -19.63 -11.86 -1.52
C SER A 102 -18.70 -12.54 -2.53
N LEU A 103 -17.39 -12.50 -2.32
CA LEU A 103 -16.41 -13.11 -3.22
C LEU A 103 -16.41 -14.62 -3.10
N SER A 104 -16.41 -15.31 -4.24
CA SER A 104 -16.17 -16.76 -4.27
C SER A 104 -14.69 -17.08 -4.01
N GLU A 105 -14.39 -18.30 -3.56
CA GLU A 105 -12.99 -18.75 -3.38
C GLU A 105 -12.16 -18.62 -4.68
N ALA A 106 -12.81 -18.78 -5.83
CA ALA A 106 -12.21 -18.64 -7.15
C ALA A 106 -11.85 -17.18 -7.51
N GLU A 107 -12.48 -16.20 -6.86
CA GLU A 107 -12.20 -14.76 -7.02
C GLU A 107 -11.23 -14.27 -5.93
N LEU A 108 -11.35 -14.82 -4.73
CA LEU A 108 -10.56 -14.44 -3.57
C LEU A 108 -9.07 -14.74 -3.76
N ARG A 109 -8.73 -15.94 -4.27
CA ARG A 109 -7.32 -16.34 -4.49
C ARG A 109 -6.61 -15.42 -5.50
N PRO A 110 -7.14 -15.19 -6.72
CA PRO A 110 -6.59 -14.17 -7.61
C PRO A 110 -6.54 -12.79 -6.95
N GLY A 111 -7.62 -12.35 -6.30
CA GLY A 111 -7.67 -11.03 -5.65
C GLY A 111 -6.52 -10.81 -4.65
N CYS A 112 -6.22 -11.81 -3.83
CA CYS A 112 -5.10 -11.80 -2.89
C CYS A 112 -3.75 -11.78 -3.60
N ARG A 113 -3.56 -12.67 -4.58
CA ARG A 113 -2.32 -12.77 -5.37
C ARG A 113 -1.95 -11.46 -6.06
N GLU A 114 -2.93 -10.79 -6.65
CA GLU A 114 -2.72 -9.56 -7.40
C GLU A 114 -2.28 -8.39 -6.49
N ARG A 115 -2.64 -8.46 -5.21
CA ARG A 115 -2.21 -7.55 -4.14
C ARG A 115 -0.89 -7.99 -3.47
N GLY A 116 -0.29 -9.10 -3.93
CA GLY A 116 0.97 -9.63 -3.42
C GLY A 116 0.83 -10.37 -2.08
N MET A 117 -0.37 -10.82 -1.73
CA MET A 117 -0.65 -11.61 -0.53
C MET A 117 -0.32 -13.09 -0.74
N LEU A 118 -0.12 -13.82 0.37
CA LEU A 118 0.18 -15.25 0.34
C LEU A 118 -1.07 -16.09 0.01
N GLU A 119 -0.92 -17.04 -0.92
CA GLU A 119 -1.98 -17.96 -1.34
C GLU A 119 -2.17 -19.17 -0.40
N VAL A 120 -1.40 -19.28 0.70
CA VAL A 120 -1.33 -20.50 1.55
C VAL A 120 -2.34 -20.47 2.71
N LEU A 121 -3.24 -19.48 2.73
CA LEU A 121 -4.16 -19.23 3.84
C LEU A 121 -5.52 -19.90 3.61
N SER A 122 -6.26 -20.12 4.70
CA SER A 122 -7.68 -20.52 4.63
C SER A 122 -8.54 -19.42 3.99
N VAL A 123 -9.75 -19.76 3.55
CA VAL A 123 -10.69 -18.80 2.94
C VAL A 123 -10.99 -17.65 3.90
N GLU A 124 -11.20 -17.96 5.17
CA GLU A 124 -11.46 -16.97 6.22
C GLU A 124 -10.27 -16.02 6.42
N GLU A 125 -9.05 -16.54 6.46
CA GLU A 125 -7.84 -15.74 6.59
C GLU A 125 -7.59 -14.86 5.36
N MET A 126 -7.86 -15.36 4.14
CA MET A 126 -7.77 -14.58 2.91
C MET A 126 -8.80 -13.45 2.89
N CYS A 127 -10.03 -13.70 3.33
CA CYS A 127 -11.05 -12.65 3.48
C CYS A 127 -10.59 -11.57 4.47
N GLN A 128 -10.05 -11.96 5.63
CA GLN A 128 -9.56 -11.00 6.60
C GLN A 128 -8.39 -10.17 6.05
N GLN A 129 -7.42 -10.79 5.38
CA GLN A 129 -6.30 -10.05 4.78
C GLN A 129 -6.76 -9.09 3.69
N LEU A 130 -7.71 -9.49 2.86
CA LEU A 130 -8.28 -8.63 1.83
C LEU A 130 -9.05 -7.46 2.45
N GLN A 131 -9.80 -7.72 3.51
CA GLN A 131 -10.52 -6.68 4.26
C GLN A 131 -9.56 -5.66 4.89
N ASP A 132 -8.50 -6.13 5.54
CA ASP A 132 -7.46 -5.28 6.15
C ASP A 132 -6.74 -4.45 5.08
N TRP A 133 -6.43 -5.05 3.93
CA TRP A 133 -5.86 -4.34 2.80
C TRP A 133 -6.76 -3.23 2.28
N ILE A 134 -8.04 -3.53 2.06
CA ILE A 134 -9.01 -2.55 1.54
C ILE A 134 -9.17 -1.41 2.54
N ASP A 135 -9.20 -1.70 3.83
CA ASP A 135 -9.26 -0.69 4.88
C ASP A 135 -8.01 0.21 4.87
N LEU A 136 -6.82 -0.38 4.79
CA LEU A 136 -5.56 0.36 4.69
C LEU A 136 -5.48 1.22 3.41
N SER A 137 -5.88 0.66 2.27
CA SER A 137 -5.83 1.26 0.93
C SER A 137 -6.85 2.40 0.77
N LEU A 138 -8.11 2.17 1.14
CA LEU A 138 -9.22 3.08 0.88
C LEU A 138 -9.52 4.02 2.06
N ASN A 139 -9.59 3.49 3.28
CA ASN A 139 -10.00 4.25 4.47
C ASN A 139 -8.82 5.00 5.08
N HIS A 140 -7.68 4.32 5.23
CA HIS A 140 -6.45 4.91 5.74
C HIS A 140 -5.58 5.57 4.66
N ARG A 141 -5.95 5.46 3.37
CA ARG A 141 -5.25 6.08 2.23
C ARG A 141 -3.76 5.73 2.17
N VAL A 142 -3.38 4.55 2.63
CA VAL A 142 -2.01 4.06 2.53
C VAL A 142 -1.73 3.72 1.06
N PRO A 143 -0.62 4.21 0.46
CA PRO A 143 -0.25 3.88 -0.90
C PRO A 143 -0.06 2.37 -1.10
N SER A 144 -0.71 1.79 -2.11
CA SER A 144 -0.64 0.35 -2.39
C SER A 144 0.79 -0.09 -2.72
N SER A 145 1.61 0.77 -3.32
CA SER A 145 3.04 0.50 -3.56
C SER A 145 3.82 0.22 -2.26
N LEU A 146 3.48 0.90 -1.16
CA LEU A 146 4.10 0.67 0.15
C LEU A 146 3.60 -0.65 0.75
N LEU A 147 2.30 -0.94 0.64
CA LEU A 147 1.74 -2.20 1.13
C LEU A 147 2.41 -3.41 0.46
N ILE A 148 2.60 -3.38 -0.86
CA ILE A 148 3.28 -4.45 -1.60
C ILE A 148 4.76 -4.56 -1.25
N LEU A 149 5.42 -3.42 -1.00
CA LEU A 149 6.84 -3.42 -0.64
C LEU A 149 7.07 -4.03 0.76
N LEU A 150 6.12 -3.83 1.69
CA LEU A 150 6.21 -4.28 3.07
C LEU A 150 5.65 -5.69 3.30
N GLY A 151 4.67 -6.13 2.50
CA GLY A 151 4.04 -7.46 2.64
C GLY A 151 5.03 -8.63 2.76
N PRO A 152 6.04 -8.74 1.89
CA PRO A 152 7.02 -9.83 1.95
C PRO A 152 7.89 -9.85 3.22
N LEU A 153 8.08 -8.71 3.90
CA LEU A 153 8.88 -8.64 5.14
C LEU A 153 8.16 -9.27 6.33
N LEU A 154 6.82 -9.18 6.35
CA LEU A 154 6.00 -9.79 7.40
C LEU A 154 5.86 -11.31 7.23
N SER A 155 6.17 -11.84 6.05
CA SER A 155 6.09 -13.27 5.73
C SER A 155 7.38 -14.06 5.96
N GLN A 156 8.47 -13.42 6.42
CA GLN A 156 9.76 -14.07 6.68
C GLN A 156 9.98 -14.41 8.17
N GLU A 157 9.02 -14.11 9.04
CA GLU A 157 9.08 -14.39 10.50
C GLU A 157 8.16 -15.54 10.96
N SER A 158 7.79 -16.47 10.08
CA SER A 158 7.02 -17.68 10.46
C SER A 158 7.64 -18.97 9.94
#